data_AF-A0AAN8ZNI1-F1
#
_entry.id   AF-A0AAN8ZNI1-F1
#
_cell.length_a   1.000
_cell.length_b   1.000
_cell.length_c   1.000
_cell.angle_alpha   90.00
_cell.angle_beta   90.00
_cell.angle_gamma   90.00
#
_symmetry.space_group_name_H-M   'P 1'
#
loop_
_entity.id
_entity.type
_entity.pdbx_description
1 polymer ?
#
loop_
_entity_poly.entity_id
_entity_poly.type
_entity_poly.pdbx_seq_one_letter_code
_entity_poly.pdbx_strand_id
1 'polypeptide(L)'
;MGGRSEEAYVPPPEFAEDDKHPLINLNLNDSTEFWLIRWPLHHPPDFNGKELSLKLRLDEQLGSFESSSGKTFDVVSYGAQDADATVFLFSGWESRIVGKISRHVSLVRYPEPDELLASKRWSPGLP
;
A
#
# COMPACT_ATOMS: atom_id res chain seq x y z
N MET A 1 -40.86 19.70 22.67
CA MET A 1 -39.58 19.64 21.94
C MET A 1 -39.16 18.19 21.90
N GLY A 2 -39.44 17.48 20.79
CA GLY A 2 -39.08 16.07 20.62
C GLY A 2 -37.66 15.98 20.06
N GLY A 3 -36.73 15.50 20.88
CA GLY A 3 -35.37 15.17 20.45
C GLY A 3 -35.43 13.98 19.51
N ARG A 4 -34.98 14.17 18.27
CA ARG A 4 -34.88 13.14 17.26
C ARG A 4 -33.65 12.29 17.62
N SER A 5 -33.88 11.12 18.22
CA SER A 5 -32.83 10.11 18.42
C SER A 5 -32.44 9.61 17.03
N GLU A 6 -31.35 10.13 16.47
CA GLU A 6 -30.72 9.48 15.32
C GLU A 6 -30.22 8.12 15.81
N GLU A 7 -30.78 7.05 15.25
CA GLU A 7 -30.30 5.69 15.50
C GLU A 7 -28.85 5.63 15.01
N ALA A 8 -27.91 5.49 15.95
CA ALA A 8 -26.50 5.35 15.65
C ALA A 8 -26.29 4.14 14.73
N TYR A 9 -25.34 4.26 13.80
CA TYR A 9 -24.99 3.16 12.92
C TYR A 9 -24.55 1.93 13.73
N VAL A 10 -25.15 0.77 13.43
CA VAL A 10 -24.78 -0.52 14.01
C VAL A 10 -24.10 -1.36 12.93
N PRO A 11 -22.80 -1.68 13.04
CA PRO A 11 -22.11 -2.51 12.06
C PRO A 11 -22.61 -3.97 12.10
N PRO A 12 -22.42 -4.74 11.01
CA PRO A 12 -22.66 -6.19 11.04
C PRO A 12 -21.82 -6.88 12.13
N PRO A 13 -22.29 -8.02 12.69
CA PRO A 13 -21.68 -8.67 13.85
C PRO A 13 -20.25 -9.18 13.63
N GLU A 14 -19.82 -9.34 12.38
CA GLU A 14 -18.45 -9.69 12.00
C GLU A 14 -17.47 -8.51 12.04
N PHE A 15 -17.96 -7.28 12.26
CA PHE A 15 -17.15 -6.09 12.40
C PHE A 15 -17.21 -5.53 13.83
N ALA A 16 -16.10 -4.98 14.29
CA ALA A 16 -16.01 -4.24 15.54
C ALA A 16 -15.41 -2.86 15.26
N GLU A 17 -15.75 -1.88 16.11
CA GLU A 17 -15.11 -0.56 16.08
C GLU A 17 -13.63 -0.69 16.43
N ASP A 18 -12.76 -0.02 15.67
CA ASP A 18 -11.33 0.08 15.98
C ASP A 18 -11.08 1.41 16.69
N ASP A 19 -10.87 1.35 18.01
CA ASP A 19 -10.63 2.49 18.88
C ASP A 19 -9.13 2.80 19.08
N LYS A 20 -8.27 2.14 18.30
CA LYS A 20 -6.81 2.32 18.39
C LYS A 20 -6.40 3.74 18.02
N HIS A 21 -5.66 4.36 18.92
CA HIS A 21 -5.02 5.63 18.65
C HIS A 21 -3.88 5.49 17.64
N PRO A 22 -3.68 6.47 16.75
CA PRO A 22 -2.54 6.47 15.83
C PRO A 22 -1.22 6.46 16.63
N LEU A 23 -0.26 5.65 16.18
CA LEU A 23 1.07 5.57 16.79
C LEU A 23 1.92 6.82 16.52
N ILE A 24 1.54 7.61 15.51
CA ILE A 24 2.29 8.78 15.06
C ILE A 24 1.37 9.99 14.98
N ASN A 25 1.84 11.12 15.50
CA ASN A 25 1.24 12.41 15.26
C ASN A 25 1.93 13.04 14.04
N LEU A 26 1.25 13.08 12.90
CA LEU A 26 1.79 13.68 11.68
C LEU A 26 1.70 15.21 11.79
N ASN A 27 2.84 15.88 11.94
CA ASN A 27 2.93 17.34 11.80
C ASN A 27 2.98 17.70 10.32
N LEU A 28 1.79 17.98 9.76
CA LEU A 28 1.62 18.26 8.34
C LEU A 28 1.93 19.72 8.03
N ASN A 29 2.67 19.94 6.95
CA ASN A 29 2.96 21.25 6.39
C ASN A 29 2.77 21.22 4.87
N ASP A 30 2.88 22.38 4.23
CA ASP A 30 2.70 22.52 2.77
C ASP A 30 3.75 21.77 1.93
N SER A 31 4.83 21.29 2.54
CA SER A 31 5.88 20.48 1.88
C SER A 31 5.74 18.97 2.11
N THR A 32 4.66 18.51 2.74
CA THR A 32 4.45 17.08 3.02
C THR A 32 3.90 16.35 1.80
N GLU A 33 4.62 15.32 1.34
CA GLU A 33 4.14 14.40 0.30
C GLU A 33 3.62 13.10 0.92
N PHE A 34 2.48 12.61 0.43
CA PHE A 34 1.94 11.30 0.83
C PHE A 34 2.23 10.23 -0.22
N TRP A 35 2.80 9.11 0.22
CA TRP A 35 3.18 8.02 -0.66
C TRP A 35 2.39 6.76 -0.29
N LEU A 36 1.76 6.15 -1.29
CA LEU A 36 1.12 4.85 -1.15
C LEU A 36 2.06 3.77 -1.69
N ILE A 37 2.53 2.88 -0.80
CA ILE A 37 3.45 1.80 -1.14
C ILE A 37 2.67 0.48 -1.15
N ARG A 38 2.46 -0.10 -2.34
CA ARG A 38 1.88 -1.43 -2.51
C ARG A 38 2.94 -2.51 -2.39
N TRP A 39 2.69 -3.47 -1.52
CA TRP A 39 3.58 -4.58 -1.23
C TRP A 39 3.03 -5.92 -1.74
N PRO A 40 3.87 -6.82 -2.30
CA PRO A 40 3.43 -8.14 -2.72
C PRO A 40 3.05 -9.02 -1.52
N LEU A 41 1.78 -9.44 -1.46
CA LEU A 41 1.22 -10.21 -0.33
C LEU A 41 1.84 -11.60 -0.16
N HIS A 42 2.05 -12.33 -1.26
CA HIS A 42 2.47 -13.73 -1.21
C HIS A 42 3.99 -13.92 -1.19
N HIS A 43 4.74 -12.89 -1.59
CA HIS A 43 6.19 -12.93 -1.71
C HIS A 43 6.79 -11.63 -1.16
N PRO A 44 6.64 -11.38 0.16
CA PRO A 44 7.25 -10.22 0.77
C PRO A 44 8.77 -10.32 0.58
N PRO A 45 9.41 -9.31 -0.01
CA PRO A 45 10.86 -9.28 -0.07
C PRO A 45 11.48 -9.26 1.32
N ASP A 46 12.64 -9.89 1.40
CA ASP A 46 13.49 -9.82 2.56
C ASP A 46 14.35 -8.55 2.51
N PHE A 47 13.87 -7.48 3.15
CA PHE A 47 14.62 -6.24 3.25
C PHE A 47 15.76 -6.31 4.28
N ASN A 48 15.68 -7.10 5.36
CA ASN A 48 16.72 -7.20 6.40
C ASN A 48 17.41 -5.87 6.79
N GLY A 49 16.66 -4.75 6.85
CA GLY A 49 17.22 -3.43 7.14
C GLY A 49 18.07 -2.81 6.02
N LYS A 50 18.04 -3.36 4.80
CA LYS A 50 18.67 -2.80 3.61
C LYS A 50 18.04 -1.45 3.27
N GLU A 51 18.91 -0.47 3.06
CA GLU A 51 18.52 0.83 2.54
C GLU A 51 18.47 0.79 1.02
N LEU A 52 17.51 1.51 0.43
CA LEU A 52 17.35 1.63 -1.01
C LEU A 52 17.33 3.10 -1.41
N SER A 53 18.20 3.47 -2.35
CA SER A 53 18.18 4.79 -2.96
C SER A 53 17.18 4.83 -4.12
N LEU A 54 16.20 5.72 -4.03
CA LEU A 54 15.17 5.90 -5.06
C LEU A 54 15.50 7.11 -5.94
N LYS A 55 15.41 6.94 -7.25
CA LYS A 55 15.53 8.00 -8.24
C LYS A 55 14.14 8.53 -8.56
N LEU A 56 13.79 9.70 -8.02
CA LEU A 56 12.42 10.25 -8.05
C LEU A 56 12.05 10.96 -9.37
N ARG A 57 12.69 10.58 -10.48
CA ARG A 57 12.39 11.11 -11.82
C ARG A 57 10.98 10.64 -12.26
N LEU A 58 10.38 11.37 -13.19
CA LEU A 58 9.00 11.17 -13.66
C LEU A 58 8.74 9.70 -14.06
N ASP A 59 7.75 9.08 -13.41
CA ASP A 59 6.96 7.88 -13.79
C ASP A 59 7.67 6.68 -14.42
N GLU A 60 8.65 6.12 -13.72
CA GLU A 60 9.36 4.92 -14.15
C GLU A 60 9.74 4.00 -12.96
N GLN A 61 10.67 3.08 -13.21
CA GLN A 61 11.39 2.32 -12.20
C GLN A 61 12.24 3.27 -11.35
N LEU A 62 11.82 3.48 -10.10
CA LEU A 62 12.50 4.31 -9.11
C LEU A 62 13.80 3.67 -8.62
N GLY A 63 13.87 2.35 -8.65
CA GLY A 63 15.04 1.57 -8.24
C GLY A 63 14.77 0.08 -8.28
N SER A 64 15.80 -0.68 -7.94
CA SER A 64 15.74 -2.14 -7.85
C SER A 64 16.57 -2.61 -6.68
N PHE A 65 16.20 -3.75 -6.08
CA PHE A 65 17.06 -4.43 -5.11
C PHE A 65 16.94 -5.94 -5.23
N GLU A 66 17.98 -6.61 -4.74
CA GLU A 66 18.06 -8.06 -4.67
C GLU A 66 17.78 -8.54 -3.24
N SER A 67 16.85 -9.48 -3.11
CA SER A 67 16.55 -10.16 -1.84
C SER A 67 17.66 -11.15 -1.47
N SER A 68 17.66 -11.63 -0.22
CA SER A 68 18.57 -12.70 0.24
C SER A 68 18.47 -14.00 -0.58
N SER A 69 17.32 -14.23 -1.22
CA SER A 69 17.09 -15.39 -2.10
C SER A 69 17.64 -15.23 -3.53
N GLY A 70 18.29 -14.10 -3.83
CA GLY A 70 18.76 -13.78 -5.19
C GLY A 70 17.67 -13.26 -6.12
N LYS A 71 16.43 -13.10 -5.63
CA LYS A 71 15.31 -12.55 -6.42
C LYS A 71 15.37 -11.03 -6.45
N THR A 72 15.22 -10.46 -7.65
CA THR A 72 15.19 -9.01 -7.87
C THR A 72 13.77 -8.47 -7.79
N PHE A 73 13.63 -7.33 -7.13
CA PHE A 73 12.39 -6.57 -7.03
C PHE A 73 12.62 -5.16 -7.53
N ASP A 74 11.67 -4.67 -8.31
CA ASP A 74 11.65 -3.32 -8.84
C ASP A 74 10.66 -2.47 -8.06
N VAL A 75 11.11 -1.27 -7.70
CA VAL A 75 10.27 -0.22 -7.14
C VAL A 75 9.82 0.63 -8.30
N VAL A 76 8.54 0.57 -8.65
CA VAL A 76 7.98 1.27 -9.81
C VAL A 76 6.95 2.29 -9.38
N SER A 77 7.01 3.47 -10.00
CA SER A 77 6.00 4.52 -9.87
C SER A 77 5.22 4.60 -11.17
N TYR A 78 3.91 4.40 -11.11
CA TYR A 78 3.03 4.58 -12.28
C TYR A 78 2.30 5.90 -12.12
N GLY A 79 2.87 7.03 -12.58
CA GLY A 79 2.19 8.33 -12.44
C GLY A 79 0.99 8.53 -13.35
N ALA A 80 0.69 7.58 -14.24
CA ALA A 80 -0.53 7.57 -15.04
C ALA A 80 -1.76 7.01 -14.32
N GLN A 81 -1.62 6.41 -13.13
CA GLN A 81 -2.79 6.03 -12.32
C GLN A 81 -3.11 7.17 -11.36
N ASP A 82 -4.07 8.00 -11.78
CA ASP A 82 -4.78 8.99 -10.98
C ASP A 82 -5.45 8.27 -9.81
N ALA A 83 -4.67 7.94 -8.78
CA ALA A 83 -5.19 7.37 -7.56
C ALA A 83 -5.79 8.51 -6.76
N ASP A 84 -7.09 8.75 -6.94
CA ASP A 84 -7.89 9.68 -6.12
C ASP A 84 -8.09 9.11 -4.70
N ALA A 85 -6.99 8.62 -4.12
CA ALA A 85 -6.92 8.08 -2.78
C ALA A 85 -6.70 9.24 -1.80
N THR A 86 -7.57 9.29 -0.81
CA THR A 86 -7.55 10.30 0.25
C THR A 86 -6.97 9.68 1.52
N VAL A 87 -6.12 10.44 2.21
CA VAL A 87 -5.54 10.03 3.49
C VAL A 87 -6.45 10.50 4.61
N PHE A 88 -6.91 9.56 5.44
CA PHE A 88 -7.64 9.82 6.67
C PHE A 88 -6.69 9.67 7.85
N LEU A 89 -6.66 10.67 8.73
CA LEU A 89 -5.95 10.60 9.99
C LEU A 89 -6.98 10.56 11.11
N PHE A 90 -6.86 9.53 11.96
CA PHE A 90 -7.67 9.44 13.17
C PHE A 90 -7.08 10.32 14.27
N SER A 91 -7.90 11.12 14.93
CA SER A 91 -7.53 11.96 16.08
C SER A 91 -8.36 11.60 17.32
N GLY A 92 -8.41 10.30 17.64
CA GLY A 92 -8.97 9.79 18.88
C GLY A 92 -10.48 9.54 18.86
N TRP A 93 -11.28 10.55 18.53
CA TRP A 93 -12.75 10.40 18.41
C TRP A 93 -13.31 10.89 17.08
N GLU A 94 -12.46 11.52 16.27
CA GLU A 94 -12.82 12.01 14.94
C GLU A 94 -11.75 11.60 13.94
N SER A 95 -12.18 11.35 12.71
CA SER A 95 -11.29 11.20 11.56
C SER A 95 -11.30 12.48 10.74
N ARG A 96 -10.13 12.95 10.30
CA ARG A 96 -10.02 14.09 9.38
C ARG A 96 -9.31 13.67 8.10
N ILE A 97 -9.71 14.29 6.99
CA ILE A 97 -9.00 14.20 5.71
C ILE A 97 -7.75 15.09 5.81
N VAL A 98 -6.58 14.53 5.49
CA VAL A 98 -5.30 15.23 5.62
C VAL A 98 -4.56 15.49 4.31
N GLY A 99 -5.06 14.94 3.20
CA GLY A 99 -4.48 15.17 1.89
C GLY A 99 -4.78 14.06 0.91
N LYS A 100 -4.24 14.21 -0.31
CA LYS A 100 -4.27 13.19 -1.37
C LYS A 100 -2.92 12.51 -1.48
N ILE A 101 -2.93 11.28 -1.97
CA ILE A 101 -1.71 10.57 -2.32
C ILE A 101 -0.99 11.29 -3.45
N SER A 102 0.27 11.67 -3.20
CA SER A 102 1.15 12.35 -4.17
C SER A 102 1.83 11.34 -5.09
N ARG A 103 2.14 10.13 -4.60
CA ARG A 103 2.81 9.09 -5.39
C ARG A 103 2.29 7.69 -5.08
N HIS A 104 2.09 6.93 -6.15
CA HIS A 104 1.75 5.52 -6.06
C HIS A 104 2.94 4.66 -6.43
N VAL A 105 3.50 3.96 -5.45
CA VAL A 105 4.67 3.10 -5.63
C VAL A 105 4.26 1.65 -5.45
N SER A 106 4.69 0.77 -6.34
CA SER A 106 4.50 -0.66 -6.20
C SER A 106 5.84 -1.36 -6.19
N LEU A 107 5.95 -2.38 -5.36
CA LEU A 107 7.04 -3.32 -5.46
C LEU A 107 6.63 -4.50 -6.34
N VAL A 108 7.35 -4.66 -7.45
CA VAL A 108 7.04 -5.65 -8.47
C VAL A 108 8.19 -6.63 -8.59
N ARG A 109 7.85 -7.90 -8.68
CA ARG A 109 8.78 -8.97 -9.01
C ARG A 109 8.35 -9.59 -10.31
N TYR A 110 9.27 -9.64 -11.26
CA TYR A 110 9.07 -10.39 -12.50
C TYR A 110 9.52 -11.85 -12.29
N PRO A 111 8.73 -12.84 -12.73
CA PRO A 111 9.11 -14.24 -12.63
C PRO A 111 10.26 -14.55 -13.59
N GLU A 112 11.22 -15.34 -13.12
CA GLU A 112 12.31 -15.83 -13.97
C GLU A 112 11.79 -16.82 -15.02
N PRO A 113 12.49 -17.00 -16.16
CA PRO A 113 12.05 -17.90 -17.23
C PRO A 113 11.73 -19.33 -16.75
N ASP A 114 12.51 -19.87 -15.82
CA ASP A 114 12.29 -21.21 -15.27
C ASP A 114 11.02 -21.31 -14.42
N GLU A 115 10.65 -20.24 -13.71
CA GLU A 115 9.41 -20.18 -12.93
C GLU A 115 8.17 -20.10 -13.84
N LEU A 116 8.30 -19.40 -14.98
CA LEU A 116 7.26 -19.37 -16.00
C LEU A 116 7.06 -20.75 -16.64
N LEU A 117 8.13 -21.52 -16.85
CA LEU A 117 8.04 -22.88 -17.38
C LEU A 117 7.46 -23.86 -16.35
N ALA A 118 7.83 -23.74 -15.07
CA ALA A 118 7.26 -24.55 -14.00
C ALA A 118 5.76 -24.30 -13.83
N SER A 119 5.33 -23.04 -13.89
CA SER A 119 3.90 -22.68 -13.83
C SER A 119 3.11 -23.17 -15.04
N LYS A 120 3.67 -23.09 -16.26
CA LYS A 120 3.03 -23.67 -17.46
C LYS A 120 2.94 -25.19 -17.42
N ARG A 121 3.90 -25.87 -16.79
CA ARG A 121 3.91 -27.33 -16.69
C ARG A 121 2.85 -27.86 -15.71
N TRP A 122 2.42 -27.04 -14.75
CA TRP A 122 1.25 -27.33 -13.91
C TRP A 122 -0.03 -26.76 -14.55
N SER A 123 -0.57 -27.52 -15.52
CA SER A 123 -1.97 -27.39 -15.91
C SER A 123 -2.72 -28.56 -15.29
N PRO A 124 -3.33 -28.42 -14.09
CA PRO A 124 -4.23 -29.45 -13.61
C PRO A 124 -5.39 -29.49 -14.60
N GLY A 125 -5.56 -30.63 -15.27
CA GLY A 125 -6.65 -30.82 -16.23
C GLY A 125 -7.96 -30.36 -15.61
N LEU A 126 -8.63 -29.41 -16.26
CA LEU A 126 -10.04 -29.16 -15.95
C LEU A 126 -10.83 -30.45 -16.26
N PRO A 127 -11.85 -30.77 -15.45
CA PRO A 127 -12.70 -31.94 -15.63
C PRO A 127 -13.40 -31.98 -17.00
#